data_AF-A0A521KAZ2-F1
#
_entry.id   AF-A0A521KAZ2-F1
#
_cell.length_a   1.000
_cell.length_b   1.000
_cell.length_c   1.000
_cell.angle_alpha   90.00
_cell.angle_beta   90.00
_cell.angle_gamma   90.00
#
_symmetry.space_group_name_H-M   'P 1'
#
loop_
_entity.id
_entity.type
_entity.pdbx_description
1 polymer ?
#
loop_
_entity_poly.entity_id
_entity_poly.type
_entity_poly.pdbx_seq_one_letter_code
_entity_poly.pdbx_strand_id
1 'polypeptide(L)'
;MNKDSQKPEPVDNSTDLSVDKPTALDLSIPSRRRLIKLGAVAVPIVATLASRPALAWHCKSPSAWGSEIINPNTSLRTNEGHQSYPDETWYISNWANNTARGSVGYSALPWNKFFDKYSDIKNAVNSNWKKVKISHLTSKGINCGTASQTAYACNVLTSGTSLQKATITAQLNYLILSPLTRNEMEQCLGFPDLQRMASGSYSPSGTGVTWTSDAIVKYLKDNWIAL
;
A
#
# COMPACT_ATOMS: atom_id res chain seq x y z
N MET A 1 61.87 1.03 8.31
CA MET A 1 63.22 1.20 7.74
C MET A 1 63.16 0.87 6.26
N ASN A 2 63.44 1.88 5.43
CA ASN A 2 63.60 1.83 3.98
C ASN A 2 64.72 0.88 3.55
N LYS A 3 64.58 0.22 2.39
CA LYS A 3 65.30 0.60 1.16
C LYS A 3 64.99 -0.35 -0.01
N ASP A 4 64.49 0.26 -1.09
CA ASP A 4 64.49 -0.22 -2.48
C ASP A 4 65.90 -0.30 -3.10
N SER A 5 65.95 -0.95 -4.28
CA SER A 5 66.86 -0.77 -5.44
C SER A 5 67.89 -1.90 -5.69
N GLN A 6 68.17 -2.44 -6.90
CA GLN A 6 67.59 -2.35 -8.26
C GLN A 6 68.43 -3.23 -9.25
N LYS A 7 67.80 -3.69 -10.36
CA LYS A 7 68.30 -3.96 -11.76
C LYS A 7 69.33 -5.11 -12.05
N PRO A 8 69.48 -5.62 -13.31
CA PRO A 8 69.09 -5.04 -14.64
C PRO A 8 68.37 -5.92 -15.70
N GLU A 9 67.77 -5.20 -16.67
CA GLU A 9 67.30 -5.41 -18.08
C GLU A 9 68.19 -6.27 -19.05
N PRO A 10 67.92 -6.41 -20.38
CA PRO A 10 66.71 -6.28 -21.27
C PRO A 10 66.60 -7.41 -22.37
N VAL A 11 65.71 -7.26 -23.38
CA VAL A 11 65.88 -7.57 -24.86
C VAL A 11 64.63 -8.18 -25.54
N ASP A 12 63.85 -7.29 -26.15
CA ASP A 12 63.32 -7.17 -27.52
C ASP A 12 63.09 -8.35 -28.52
N ASN A 13 61.88 -8.32 -29.11
CA ASN A 13 61.50 -8.38 -30.54
C ASN A 13 61.21 -9.67 -31.37
N SER A 14 60.24 -9.47 -32.31
CA SER A 14 59.87 -10.19 -33.56
C SER A 14 58.61 -11.10 -33.53
N THR A 15 57.43 -10.74 -34.11
CA THR A 15 56.97 -10.76 -35.54
C THR A 15 57.00 -12.18 -36.18
N ASP A 16 56.11 -12.70 -37.03
CA ASP A 16 54.96 -12.23 -37.84
C ASP A 16 54.24 -13.46 -38.49
N LEU A 17 52.98 -13.27 -38.93
CA LEU A 17 52.21 -13.84 -40.09
C LEU A 17 52.54 -15.25 -40.67
N SER A 18 51.61 -16.15 -41.01
CA SER A 18 50.80 -16.19 -42.27
C SER A 18 50.06 -17.56 -42.36
N VAL A 19 48.74 -17.68 -42.57
CA VAL A 19 47.96 -17.80 -43.84
C VAL A 19 47.87 -19.22 -44.48
N ASP A 20 46.60 -19.64 -44.70
CA ASP A 20 46.02 -20.42 -45.82
C ASP A 20 45.37 -21.83 -45.68
N LYS A 21 44.18 -21.89 -46.31
CA LYS A 21 43.14 -22.91 -46.56
C LYS A 21 43.47 -23.65 -47.91
N PRO A 22 42.56 -24.28 -48.71
CA PRO A 22 41.42 -25.23 -48.56
C PRO A 22 41.58 -26.54 -49.40
N THR A 23 40.64 -27.50 -49.28
CA THR A 23 40.21 -28.32 -50.44
C THR A 23 38.70 -28.62 -50.36
N ALA A 24 38.00 -28.37 -51.46
CA ALA A 24 36.59 -28.66 -51.77
C ALA A 24 36.60 -29.46 -53.11
N LEU A 25 35.68 -30.36 -53.51
CA LEU A 25 34.26 -30.25 -53.90
C LEU A 25 33.86 -31.63 -54.51
N ASP A 26 32.58 -32.04 -54.40
CA ASP A 26 31.69 -32.49 -55.51
C ASP A 26 30.29 -32.81 -54.90
N LEU A 27 29.19 -32.04 -55.04
CA LEU A 27 28.31 -31.64 -56.16
C LEU A 27 27.40 -32.75 -56.75
N SER A 28 26.11 -32.77 -56.37
CA SER A 28 24.98 -32.30 -57.22
C SER A 28 23.57 -32.64 -56.65
N ILE A 29 22.61 -31.78 -56.99
CA ILE A 29 21.23 -31.52 -56.49
C ILE A 29 20.22 -31.97 -57.61
N PRO A 30 18.85 -31.97 -57.56
CA PRO A 30 17.78 -31.86 -56.50
C PRO A 30 16.70 -32.98 -56.56
N SER A 31 15.87 -33.14 -55.51
CA SER A 31 14.44 -33.51 -55.71
C SER A 31 13.53 -33.08 -54.54
N ARG A 32 12.27 -32.83 -54.87
CA ARG A 32 11.30 -31.91 -54.23
C ARG A 32 10.41 -32.54 -53.15
N ARG A 33 9.91 -31.67 -52.24
CA ARG A 33 8.69 -31.75 -51.39
C ARG A 33 8.75 -32.76 -50.22
N ARG A 34 8.53 -32.37 -48.97
CA ARG A 34 7.43 -31.52 -48.45
C ARG A 34 7.87 -30.69 -47.25
N LEU A 35 7.62 -29.37 -47.32
CA LEU A 35 7.34 -28.57 -46.12
C LEU A 35 6.10 -29.18 -45.43
N ILE A 36 6.27 -29.73 -44.24
CA ILE A 36 5.14 -29.90 -43.32
C ILE A 36 5.05 -28.60 -42.51
N LYS A 37 4.30 -27.65 -43.05
CA LYS A 37 3.65 -26.60 -42.26
C LYS A 37 2.58 -27.29 -41.42
N LEU A 38 2.82 -27.45 -40.12
CA LEU A 38 1.77 -27.66 -39.14
C LEU A 38 2.09 -26.84 -37.90
N GLY A 39 1.32 -25.77 -37.73
CA GLY A 39 1.07 -25.12 -36.45
C GLY A 39 2.26 -24.43 -35.82
N ALA A 40 2.53 -23.20 -36.24
CA ALA A 40 3.07 -22.19 -35.33
C ALA A 40 2.04 -21.99 -34.20
N VAL A 41 2.12 -22.82 -33.17
CA VAL A 41 1.53 -22.48 -31.88
C VAL A 41 2.69 -21.96 -31.07
N ALA A 42 2.83 -20.63 -31.13
CA ALA A 42 3.65 -19.88 -30.21
C ALA A 42 3.44 -20.47 -28.81
N VAL A 43 4.49 -21.01 -28.20
CA VAL A 43 4.47 -21.31 -26.78
C VAL A 43 4.22 -19.96 -26.12
N PRO A 44 3.03 -19.70 -25.53
CA PRO A 44 2.92 -18.50 -24.74
C PRO A 44 3.91 -18.71 -23.61
N ILE A 45 4.90 -17.83 -23.54
CA ILE A 45 5.49 -17.48 -22.26
C ILE A 45 4.28 -17.06 -21.44
N VAL A 46 3.76 -17.99 -20.64
CA VAL A 46 2.83 -17.66 -19.58
C VAL A 46 3.70 -16.86 -18.64
N ALA A 47 3.76 -15.55 -18.89
CA ALA A 47 3.94 -14.60 -17.84
C ALA A 47 2.81 -14.95 -16.88
N THR A 48 3.13 -15.74 -15.87
CA THR A 48 2.35 -15.76 -14.65
C THR A 48 2.52 -14.34 -14.12
N LEU A 49 1.68 -13.43 -14.64
CA LEU A 49 1.28 -12.24 -13.92
C LEU A 49 0.93 -12.84 -12.56
N ALA A 50 1.79 -12.62 -11.56
CA ALA A 50 1.44 -12.91 -10.19
C ALA A 50 0.16 -12.11 -9.98
N SER A 51 -0.97 -12.80 -10.13
CA SER A 51 -2.28 -12.28 -9.86
C SER A 51 -2.16 -11.83 -8.43
N ARG A 52 -2.18 -10.51 -8.23
CA ARG A 52 -2.29 -9.92 -6.92
C ARG A 52 -3.39 -10.71 -6.22
N PRO A 53 -3.14 -11.39 -5.10
CA PRO A 53 -4.24 -11.67 -4.22
C PRO A 53 -4.74 -10.27 -3.84
N ALA A 54 -5.81 -9.83 -4.51
CA ALA A 54 -6.72 -8.89 -3.90
C ALA A 54 -7.13 -9.52 -2.56
N LEU A 55 -7.33 -8.72 -1.53
CA LEU A 55 -7.64 -9.14 -0.15
C LEU A 55 -6.37 -9.41 0.69
N ALA A 56 -5.66 -8.33 1.03
CA ALA A 56 -4.72 -8.28 2.15
C ALA A 56 -4.36 -6.81 2.39
N TRP A 57 -4.65 -6.28 3.56
CA TRP A 57 -4.21 -4.96 3.96
C TRP A 57 -2.69 -4.84 3.72
N HIS A 58 -2.27 -3.93 2.85
CA HIS A 58 -0.87 -3.57 2.70
C HIS A 58 -0.49 -2.74 3.93
N CYS A 59 -0.39 -3.37 5.09
CA CYS A 59 -0.17 -2.73 6.39
C CYS A 59 1.27 -2.20 6.46
N LYS A 60 1.62 -1.25 5.57
CA LYS A 60 2.92 -0.61 5.53
C LYS A 60 2.92 0.44 6.63
N SER A 61 3.83 0.33 7.59
CA SER A 61 3.96 1.36 8.61
C SER A 61 4.25 2.73 7.98
N PRO A 62 3.94 3.85 8.66
CA PRO A 62 4.22 5.16 8.10
C PRO A 62 5.70 5.39 7.77
N SER A 63 6.62 4.84 8.56
CA SER A 63 8.05 4.92 8.30
C SER A 63 8.45 4.11 7.06
N ALA A 64 7.86 2.93 6.85
CA ALA A 64 8.06 2.09 5.66
C ALA A 64 7.59 2.78 4.38
N TRP A 65 6.36 3.33 4.38
CA TRP A 65 5.81 4.04 3.23
C TRP A 65 6.55 5.36 2.95
N GLY A 66 6.92 6.10 4.00
CA GLY A 66 7.72 7.32 3.87
C GLY A 66 9.10 7.06 3.25
N SER A 67 9.72 5.93 3.60
CA SER A 67 11.00 5.51 3.01
C SER A 67 10.88 5.13 1.53
N GLU A 68 9.79 4.47 1.14
CA GLU A 68 9.50 4.13 -0.27
C GLU A 68 9.31 5.37 -1.14
N ILE A 69 8.71 6.44 -0.59
CA ILE A 69 8.59 7.73 -1.30
C ILE A 69 9.95 8.37 -1.54
N ILE A 70 10.85 8.30 -0.55
CA ILE A 70 12.19 8.91 -0.64
C ILE A 70 13.06 8.13 -1.62
N ASN A 71 13.01 6.80 -1.57
CA ASN A 71 13.78 5.94 -2.45
C ASN A 71 12.95 4.72 -2.87
N PRO A 72 12.40 4.70 -4.10
CA PRO A 72 11.56 3.62 -4.60
C PRO A 72 12.31 2.29 -4.78
N ASN A 73 13.65 2.29 -4.67
CA ASN A 73 14.50 1.10 -4.76
C ASN A 73 14.95 0.56 -3.38
N THR A 74 14.49 1.14 -2.27
CA THR A 74 14.72 0.56 -0.93
C THR A 74 13.89 -0.72 -0.74
N SER A 75 14.40 -1.66 0.06
CA SER A 75 14.04 -3.09 0.15
C SER A 75 12.66 -3.41 0.75
N LEU A 76 11.65 -2.57 0.55
CA LEU A 76 10.25 -2.85 0.91
C LEU A 76 9.38 -3.13 -0.32
N ARG A 77 10.00 -3.62 -1.40
CA ARG A 77 9.30 -4.21 -2.56
C ARG A 77 8.64 -5.56 -2.22
N THR A 78 8.78 -6.03 -0.98
CA THR A 78 8.30 -7.32 -0.51
C THR A 78 7.28 -7.12 0.60
N ASN A 79 6.00 -7.31 0.26
CA ASN A 79 4.96 -7.70 1.23
C ASN A 79 5.15 -9.18 1.65
N GLU A 80 6.38 -9.70 1.69
CA GLU A 80 6.66 -11.04 2.17
C GLU A 80 6.66 -10.99 3.71
N GLY A 81 5.69 -11.67 4.32
CA GLY A 81 5.60 -11.84 5.78
C GLY A 81 4.57 -10.95 6.49
N HIS A 82 3.95 -9.98 5.81
CA HIS A 82 2.82 -9.25 6.39
C HIS A 82 1.53 -10.07 6.23
N GLN A 83 0.92 -10.40 7.37
CA GLN A 83 -0.34 -11.15 7.39
C GLN A 83 -1.40 -10.43 6.58
N SER A 84 -2.02 -11.19 5.68
CA SER A 84 -3.21 -10.77 4.96
C SER A 84 -4.38 -10.83 5.93
N TYR A 85 -4.79 -9.68 6.47
CA TYR A 85 -5.99 -9.66 7.30
C TYR A 85 -7.20 -9.91 6.41
N PRO A 86 -8.10 -10.83 6.78
CA PRO A 86 -9.41 -10.85 6.17
C PRO A 86 -10.01 -9.47 6.40
N ASP A 87 -10.16 -8.74 5.29
CA ASP A 87 -11.17 -7.72 4.99
C ASP A 87 -12.23 -7.70 6.11
N GLU A 88 -12.58 -6.60 6.77
CA GLU A 88 -13.25 -5.48 6.15
C GLU A 88 -13.29 -4.23 7.06
N THR A 89 -12.73 -3.11 6.62
CA THR A 89 -13.12 -1.79 7.14
C THR A 89 -14.43 -1.32 6.51
N TRP A 90 -15.15 -0.44 7.18
CA TRP A 90 -16.21 0.32 6.53
C TRP A 90 -15.60 1.47 5.73
N TYR A 91 -16.14 1.71 4.54
CA TYR A 91 -15.76 2.83 3.68
C TYR A 91 -16.33 4.15 4.22
N ILE A 92 -15.80 5.26 3.72
CA ILE A 92 -16.32 6.61 3.98
C ILE A 92 -17.82 6.64 3.63
N SER A 93 -18.21 6.03 2.51
CA SER A 93 -19.61 5.95 2.08
C SER A 93 -20.49 5.10 3.01
N ASN A 94 -19.94 4.05 3.63
CA ASN A 94 -20.66 3.23 4.60
C ASN A 94 -20.93 4.02 5.88
N TRP A 95 -19.94 4.76 6.39
CA TRP A 95 -20.13 5.64 7.53
C TRP A 95 -21.04 6.83 7.21
N ALA A 96 -20.92 7.42 6.02
CA ALA A 96 -21.74 8.56 5.62
C ALA A 96 -23.22 8.21 5.43
N ASN A 97 -23.52 7.01 4.91
CA ASN A 97 -24.89 6.58 4.61
C ASN A 97 -25.45 5.56 5.60
N ASN A 98 -24.65 5.14 6.58
CA ASN A 98 -24.92 4.05 7.50
C ASN A 98 -25.36 2.77 6.77
N THR A 99 -24.55 2.29 5.84
CA THR A 99 -24.82 1.06 5.07
C THR A 99 -23.88 -0.06 5.50
N ALA A 100 -24.41 -1.28 5.61
CA ALA A 100 -23.62 -2.47 5.88
C ALA A 100 -22.69 -2.78 4.70
N ARG A 101 -21.58 -3.47 4.98
CA ARG A 101 -20.67 -4.00 3.97
C ARG A 101 -20.86 -5.52 3.91
N GLY A 102 -22.08 -5.95 3.58
CA GLY A 102 -22.49 -7.35 3.73
C GLY A 102 -21.82 -8.36 2.79
N SER A 103 -21.18 -7.91 1.70
CA SER A 103 -20.45 -8.78 0.75
C SER A 103 -19.21 -9.44 1.35
N VAL A 104 -18.82 -8.97 2.51
CA VAL A 104 -17.58 -9.27 3.17
C VAL A 104 -17.95 -9.19 4.66
N GLY A 105 -18.47 -10.24 5.27
CA GLY A 105 -18.58 -10.43 6.74
C GLY A 105 -19.37 -9.45 7.65
N TYR A 106 -19.38 -8.13 7.43
CA TYR A 106 -20.05 -7.11 8.26
C TYR A 106 -21.44 -6.79 7.72
N SER A 107 -22.40 -7.64 8.09
CA SER A 107 -23.83 -7.37 7.92
C SER A 107 -24.35 -6.24 8.81
N ALA A 108 -23.57 -5.83 9.82
CA ALA A 108 -23.93 -4.76 10.73
C ALA A 108 -23.62 -3.38 10.14
N LEU A 109 -24.51 -2.43 10.43
CA LEU A 109 -24.32 -1.03 10.12
C LEU A 109 -23.20 -0.42 11.01
N PRO A 110 -22.30 0.41 10.47
CA PRO A 110 -21.16 0.94 11.21
C PRO A 110 -21.56 1.73 12.47
N TRP A 111 -22.60 2.56 12.37
CA TRP A 111 -23.06 3.34 13.51
C TRP A 111 -23.70 2.48 14.60
N ASN A 112 -24.28 1.32 14.26
CA ASN A 112 -24.78 0.40 15.28
C ASN A 112 -23.62 -0.16 16.10
N LYS A 113 -22.53 -0.58 15.43
CA LYS A 113 -21.31 -1.04 16.11
C LYS A 113 -20.65 0.05 16.96
N PHE A 114 -20.69 1.29 16.47
CA PHE A 114 -20.26 2.45 17.24
C PHE A 114 -21.12 2.65 18.50
N PHE A 115 -22.43 2.56 18.39
CA PHE A 115 -23.36 2.70 19.50
C PHE A 115 -23.32 1.54 20.50
N ASP A 116 -23.00 0.32 20.04
CA ASP A 116 -22.79 -0.83 20.93
C ASP A 116 -21.58 -0.59 21.84
N LYS A 117 -20.53 0.08 21.33
CA LYS A 117 -19.34 0.46 22.11
C LYS A 117 -19.55 1.72 22.95
N TYR A 118 -20.32 2.68 22.47
CA TYR A 118 -20.53 4.00 23.10
C TYR A 118 -22.02 4.28 23.35
N SER A 119 -22.55 3.63 24.40
CA SER A 119 -23.97 3.73 24.78
C SER A 119 -24.39 5.13 25.24
N ASP A 120 -23.46 5.92 25.79
CA ASP A 120 -23.69 7.30 26.17
C ASP A 120 -24.05 8.19 24.97
N ILE A 121 -23.33 8.02 23.85
CA ILE A 121 -23.64 8.71 22.60
C ILE A 121 -24.95 8.18 22.04
N LYS A 122 -25.14 6.86 22.03
CA LYS A 122 -26.39 6.22 21.57
C LYS A 122 -27.61 6.85 22.24
N ASN A 123 -27.56 7.02 23.56
CA ASN A 123 -28.64 7.63 24.34
C ASN A 123 -28.78 9.12 24.02
N ALA A 124 -27.68 9.88 23.96
CA ALA A 124 -27.70 11.31 23.64
C ALA A 124 -28.33 11.61 22.27
N VAL A 125 -28.20 10.72 21.29
CA VAL A 125 -28.76 10.88 19.95
C VAL A 125 -30.02 10.06 19.68
N ASN A 126 -30.57 9.36 20.69
CA ASN A 126 -31.69 8.43 20.55
C ASN A 126 -31.47 7.41 19.43
N SER A 127 -30.27 6.82 19.36
CA SER A 127 -29.81 5.89 18.31
C SER A 127 -29.88 6.44 16.87
N ASN A 128 -30.09 7.75 16.68
CA ASN A 128 -30.13 8.36 15.37
C ASN A 128 -28.73 8.83 14.95
N TRP A 129 -28.08 8.06 14.08
CA TRP A 129 -26.74 8.36 13.57
C TRP A 129 -26.62 9.74 12.88
N LYS A 130 -27.70 10.24 12.26
CA LYS A 130 -27.72 11.57 11.63
C LYS A 130 -27.60 12.71 12.65
N LYS A 131 -27.86 12.45 13.93
CA LYS A 131 -27.74 13.42 15.03
C LYS A 131 -26.38 13.38 15.72
N VAL A 132 -25.46 12.49 15.32
CA VAL A 132 -24.11 12.45 15.88
C VAL A 132 -23.36 13.69 15.45
N LYS A 133 -22.95 14.52 16.42
CA LYS A 133 -22.14 15.71 16.19
C LYS A 133 -20.65 15.38 16.30
N ILE A 134 -19.81 16.22 15.70
CA ILE A 134 -18.35 16.13 15.84
C ILE A 134 -17.93 16.20 17.31
N SER A 135 -18.60 16.99 18.15
CA SER A 135 -18.37 17.03 19.60
C SER A 135 -18.53 15.68 20.31
N HIS A 136 -19.38 14.79 19.79
CA HIS A 136 -19.52 13.44 20.33
C HIS A 136 -18.35 12.54 19.92
N LEU A 137 -17.75 12.78 18.76
CA LEU A 137 -16.60 12.02 18.28
C LEU A 137 -15.32 12.45 19.00
N THR A 138 -15.13 13.76 19.16
CA THR A 138 -13.97 14.32 19.86
C THR A 138 -13.94 13.93 21.34
N SER A 139 -15.10 13.77 21.99
CA SER A 139 -15.17 13.24 23.37
C SER A 139 -14.70 11.79 23.51
N LYS A 140 -14.58 11.05 22.40
CA LYS A 140 -14.00 9.69 22.33
C LYS A 140 -12.56 9.68 21.81
N GLY A 141 -11.94 10.86 21.72
CA GLY A 141 -10.57 11.01 21.25
C GLY A 141 -10.43 11.03 19.73
N ILE A 142 -11.51 11.11 18.95
CA ILE A 142 -11.38 11.24 17.49
C ILE A 142 -10.96 12.67 17.16
N ASN A 143 -9.78 12.85 16.56
CA ASN A 143 -9.36 14.13 16.01
C ASN A 143 -10.06 14.36 14.66
N CYS A 144 -10.99 15.32 14.62
CA CYS A 144 -11.74 15.67 13.42
C CYS A 144 -11.12 16.83 12.62
N GLY A 145 -9.85 17.17 12.91
CA GLY A 145 -9.13 18.27 12.29
C GLY A 145 -9.85 19.60 12.52
N THR A 146 -10.08 20.34 11.44
CA THR A 146 -10.76 21.64 11.45
C THR A 146 -12.29 21.57 11.39
N ALA A 147 -12.90 20.38 11.51
CA ALA A 147 -14.35 20.25 11.47
C ALA A 147 -15.02 20.94 12.67
N SER A 148 -16.12 21.66 12.41
CA SER A 148 -16.89 22.33 13.47
C SER A 148 -17.47 21.33 14.46
N GLN A 149 -17.33 21.60 15.77
CA GLN A 149 -17.85 20.74 16.84
C GLN A 149 -19.38 20.59 16.81
N THR A 150 -20.10 21.57 16.25
CA THR A 150 -21.56 21.53 16.13
C THR A 150 -22.05 20.85 14.86
N ALA A 151 -21.16 20.58 13.88
CA ALA A 151 -21.51 19.90 12.64
C ALA A 151 -21.88 18.44 12.91
N TYR A 152 -22.78 17.91 12.09
CA TYR A 152 -23.11 16.48 12.11
C TYR A 152 -22.02 15.67 11.40
N ALA A 153 -21.60 14.56 12.01
CA ALA A 153 -20.56 13.69 11.49
C ALA A 153 -20.89 13.17 10.08
N CYS A 154 -22.15 12.81 9.83
CA CYS A 154 -22.60 12.38 8.50
C CYS A 154 -22.40 13.45 7.43
N ASN A 155 -22.61 14.72 7.76
CA ASN A 155 -22.44 15.83 6.83
C ASN A 155 -20.95 16.00 6.52
N VAL A 156 -20.08 15.97 7.54
CA VAL A 156 -18.62 16.05 7.33
C VAL A 156 -18.11 14.87 6.48
N LEU A 157 -18.61 13.66 6.72
CA LEU A 157 -18.26 12.48 5.93
C LEU A 157 -18.77 12.55 4.47
N THR A 158 -19.83 13.33 4.21
CA THR A 158 -20.39 13.50 2.86
C THR A 158 -19.76 14.66 2.09
N SER A 159 -19.65 15.84 2.71
CA SER A 159 -19.26 17.09 2.05
C SER A 159 -17.97 17.72 2.57
N GLY A 160 -17.36 17.17 3.63
CA GLY A 160 -16.08 17.64 4.15
C GLY A 160 -14.90 17.42 3.20
N THR A 161 -13.72 17.88 3.61
CA THR A 161 -12.49 17.72 2.83
C THR A 161 -12.08 16.25 2.73
N SER A 162 -11.30 15.90 1.70
CA SER A 162 -10.78 14.53 1.54
C SER A 162 -10.02 14.05 2.77
N LEU A 163 -9.24 14.94 3.39
CA LEU A 163 -8.53 14.66 4.63
C LEU A 163 -9.51 14.35 5.77
N GLN A 164 -10.49 15.23 6.02
CA GLN A 164 -11.48 15.02 7.10
C GLN A 164 -12.22 13.69 6.93
N LYS A 165 -12.68 13.40 5.71
CA LYS A 165 -13.37 12.14 5.40
C LYS A 165 -12.51 10.93 5.68
N ALA A 166 -11.27 10.93 5.18
CA ALA A 166 -10.36 9.81 5.34
C ALA A 166 -9.91 9.60 6.79
N THR A 167 -9.50 10.66 7.49
CA THR A 167 -8.95 10.55 8.84
C THR A 167 -10.01 10.27 9.90
N ILE A 168 -11.23 10.83 9.77
CA ILE A 168 -12.35 10.50 10.66
C ILE A 168 -12.75 9.03 10.45
N THR A 169 -12.88 8.59 9.19
CA THR A 169 -13.23 7.20 8.88
C THR A 169 -12.18 6.22 9.39
N ALA A 170 -10.89 6.52 9.17
CA ALA A 170 -9.80 5.71 9.67
C ALA A 170 -9.84 5.58 11.19
N GLN A 171 -10.06 6.68 11.91
CA GLN A 171 -10.13 6.66 13.38
C GLN A 171 -11.35 5.92 13.90
N LEU A 172 -12.50 6.06 13.24
CA LEU A 172 -13.70 5.28 13.56
C LEU A 172 -13.47 3.78 13.34
N ASN A 173 -12.87 3.41 12.21
CA ASN A 173 -12.52 2.02 11.91
C ASN A 173 -11.53 1.48 12.95
N TYR A 174 -10.49 2.25 13.32
CA TYR A 174 -9.55 1.86 14.38
C TYR A 174 -10.30 1.61 15.69
N LEU A 175 -11.12 2.55 16.15
CA LEU A 175 -11.80 2.44 17.43
C LEU A 175 -12.78 1.28 17.50
N ILE A 176 -13.45 0.92 16.41
CA ILE A 176 -14.44 -0.16 16.42
C ILE A 176 -13.80 -1.52 16.16
N LEU A 177 -12.78 -1.56 15.31
CA LEU A 177 -12.16 -2.81 14.88
C LEU A 177 -10.90 -3.15 15.69
N SER A 178 -10.50 -2.31 16.65
CA SER A 178 -9.41 -2.59 17.57
C SER A 178 -9.90 -2.77 19.03
N PRO A 179 -9.35 -3.75 19.79
CA PRO A 179 -8.47 -4.82 19.35
C PRO A 179 -9.29 -6.00 18.81
N LEU A 180 -9.16 -6.33 17.53
CA LEU A 180 -9.63 -7.60 17.00
C LEU A 180 -8.41 -8.42 16.60
N THR A 181 -8.35 -9.68 17.03
CA THR A 181 -7.24 -10.60 16.73
C THR A 181 -6.99 -10.82 15.23
N ARG A 182 -7.96 -10.43 14.39
CA ARG A 182 -7.85 -10.49 12.92
C ARG A 182 -7.50 -9.15 12.28
N ASN A 183 -7.44 -8.07 13.05
CA ASN A 183 -7.14 -6.72 12.56
C ASN A 183 -5.94 -6.17 13.33
N GLU A 184 -4.74 -6.39 12.80
CA GLU A 184 -3.50 -5.90 13.42
C GLU A 184 -3.18 -4.46 12.98
N MET A 185 -4.19 -3.63 12.70
CA MET A 185 -3.99 -2.20 12.35
C MET A 185 -3.07 -1.50 13.37
N GLU A 186 -3.16 -1.87 14.64
CA GLU A 186 -2.32 -1.32 15.73
C GLU A 186 -0.83 -1.60 15.54
N GLN A 187 -0.46 -2.69 14.88
CA GLN A 187 0.93 -3.05 14.64
C GLN A 187 1.58 -2.15 13.57
N CYS A 188 0.77 -1.60 12.66
CA CYS A 188 1.28 -0.80 11.54
C CYS A 188 1.10 0.69 11.76
N LEU A 189 -0.02 1.09 12.36
CA LEU A 189 -0.36 2.50 12.59
C LEU A 189 -1.02 2.65 13.96
N GLY A 190 -0.33 3.29 14.90
CA GLY A 190 -0.90 3.59 16.20
C GLY A 190 -1.99 4.66 16.12
N PHE A 191 -2.98 4.57 17.01
CA PHE A 191 -4.02 5.61 17.13
C PHE A 191 -3.47 7.04 17.28
N PRO A 192 -2.39 7.30 18.06
CA PRO A 192 -1.81 8.65 18.17
C PRO A 192 -1.20 9.18 16.87
N ASP A 193 -0.65 8.31 16.01
CA ASP A 193 -0.16 8.70 14.69
C ASP A 193 -1.33 9.09 13.79
N LEU A 194 -2.41 8.31 13.82
CA LEU A 194 -3.62 8.57 13.07
C LEU A 194 -4.31 9.89 13.51
N GLN A 195 -4.33 10.18 14.81
CA GLN A 195 -4.81 11.47 15.34
C GLN A 195 -3.92 12.64 14.87
N ARG A 196 -2.59 12.46 14.81
CA ARG A 196 -1.67 13.48 14.30
C ARG A 196 -1.88 13.73 12.81
N MET A 197 -2.11 12.69 12.02
CA MET A 197 -2.45 12.80 10.59
C MET A 197 -3.70 13.66 10.33
N ALA A 198 -4.69 13.65 11.25
CA ALA A 198 -5.87 14.49 11.12
C ALA A 198 -5.60 16.01 11.21
N SER A 199 -4.40 16.42 11.65
CA SER A 199 -3.97 17.83 11.64
C SER A 199 -3.62 18.37 10.24
N GLY A 200 -3.45 17.49 9.24
CA GLY A 200 -3.11 17.86 7.86
C GLY A 200 -1.62 17.91 7.55
N SER A 201 -0.77 17.66 8.55
CA SER A 201 0.67 17.47 8.38
C SER A 201 1.14 16.34 9.29
N TYR A 202 1.99 15.45 8.78
CA TYR A 202 2.49 14.32 9.56
C TYR A 202 3.91 13.95 9.13
N SER A 203 4.83 13.80 10.09
CA SER A 203 6.20 13.37 9.82
C SER A 203 6.42 11.99 10.45
N PRO A 204 6.50 10.91 9.65
CA PRO A 204 6.84 9.60 10.17
C PRO A 204 8.23 9.60 10.80
N SER A 205 8.37 8.90 11.93
CA SER A 205 9.65 8.75 12.60
C SER A 205 10.71 8.15 11.67
N GLY A 206 11.95 8.65 11.77
CA GLY A 206 13.10 8.11 11.04
C GLY A 206 13.18 8.45 9.55
N THR A 207 12.21 9.16 8.97
CA THR A 207 12.21 9.48 7.53
C THR A 207 12.71 10.89 7.21
N GLY A 208 12.59 11.83 8.15
CA GLY A 208 12.92 13.25 7.92
C GLY A 208 11.99 13.96 6.92
N VAL A 209 10.91 13.31 6.46
CA VAL A 209 9.95 13.84 5.50
C VAL A 209 8.65 14.18 6.20
N THR A 210 8.04 15.28 5.77
CA THR A 210 6.72 15.72 6.24
C THR A 210 5.70 15.50 5.14
N TRP A 211 4.66 14.74 5.44
CA TRP A 211 3.54 14.49 4.55
C TRP A 211 2.54 15.62 4.61
N THR A 212 2.05 16.02 3.43
CA THR A 212 0.92 16.92 3.28
C THR A 212 -0.41 16.15 3.42
N SER A 213 -1.51 16.88 3.53
CA SER A 213 -2.88 16.31 3.52
C SER A 213 -3.10 15.30 2.40
N ASP A 214 -2.61 15.56 1.19
CA ASP A 214 -2.80 14.67 0.04
C ASP A 214 -2.00 13.37 0.18
N ALA A 215 -0.76 13.46 0.66
CA ALA A 215 0.07 12.29 0.95
C ALA A 215 -0.55 11.43 2.06
N ILE A 216 -1.10 12.05 3.10
CA ILE A 216 -1.83 11.36 4.17
C ILE A 216 -3.05 10.62 3.61
N VAL A 217 -3.88 11.29 2.81
CA VAL A 217 -5.07 10.66 2.20
C VAL A 217 -4.65 9.50 1.29
N LYS A 218 -3.60 9.68 0.48
CA LYS A 218 -3.06 8.65 -0.39
C LYS A 218 -2.61 7.43 0.42
N TYR A 219 -1.84 7.65 1.48
CA TYR A 219 -1.41 6.58 2.39
C TYR A 219 -2.61 5.82 2.96
N LEU A 220 -3.62 6.51 3.53
CA LEU A 220 -4.78 5.85 4.12
C LEU A 220 -5.60 5.02 3.11
N LYS A 221 -5.66 5.46 1.85
CA LYS A 221 -6.33 4.73 0.76
C LYS A 221 -5.52 3.55 0.25
N ASP A 222 -4.22 3.74 0.01
CA ASP A 222 -3.32 2.70 -0.48
C ASP A 222 -3.14 1.56 0.53
N ASN A 223 -3.27 1.87 1.82
CA ASN A 223 -3.25 0.90 2.93
C ASN A 223 -4.66 0.39 3.30
N TRP A 224 -5.71 0.78 2.56
CA TRP A 224 -7.09 0.32 2.74
C TRP A 224 -7.70 0.62 4.12
N ILE A 225 -7.17 1.62 4.82
CA ILE A 225 -7.60 2.05 6.16
C ILE A 225 -8.88 2.89 6.07
N ALA A 226 -8.97 3.75 5.04
CA ALA A 226 -10.16 4.55 4.73
C ALA A 226 -10.31 4.71 3.21
N LEU A 227 -11.44 4.21 2.68
CA LEU A 227 -11.76 4.16 1.25
C LEU A 227 -12.99 5.02 0.92
#